data_AF-A0A7S4RUG1-F1
#
_entry.id   AF-A0A7S4RUG1-F1
#
_cell.length_a   1.000
_cell.length_b   1.000
_cell.length_c   1.000
_cell.angle_alpha   90.00
_cell.angle_beta   90.00
_cell.angle_gamma   90.00
#
_symmetry.space_group_name_H-M   'P 1'
#
loop_
_entity.id
_entity.type
_entity.pdbx_description
1 polymer ?
#
loop_
_entity_poly.entity_id
_entity_poly.type
_entity_poly.pdbx_seq_one_letter_code
_entity_poly.pdbx_strand_id
1 'polypeptide(L)'
;GKVIVVGGSDGNTYLAACEAYNPTARQWCSIPSMQNERSGCAAVEVGGTLYVIGGHNDSDDYLSSMESLQLSTPSPKTSITSRLDALEEAAGLEKDSSAFKKRIESLEMRVFGDLQEGAMRARVAKLEFEIL
;
A
#
# COMPACT_ATOMS: atom_id res chain seq x y z
N GLY A 1 4.92 -5.90 -16.27
CA GLY A 1 4.26 -6.61 -15.15
C GLY A 1 5.31 -7.19 -14.21
N LYS A 2 4.95 -7.44 -12.96
CA LYS A 2 5.76 -8.21 -12.01
C LYS A 2 5.18 -9.63 -11.91
N VAL A 3 6.01 -10.62 -11.62
CA VAL A 3 5.52 -11.96 -11.26
C VAL A 3 5.45 -12.02 -9.75
N ILE A 4 4.34 -12.50 -9.20
CA ILE A 4 4.18 -12.63 -7.75
C ILE A 4 4.07 -14.10 -7.39
N VAL A 5 4.82 -14.49 -6.37
CA VAL A 5 4.80 -15.81 -5.75
C VAL A 5 4.34 -15.63 -4.31
N VAL A 6 3.43 -16.49 -3.87
CA VAL A 6 2.85 -16.48 -2.53
C VAL A 6 2.89 -17.87 -1.93
N GLY A 7 3.29 -17.94 -0.67
CA GLY A 7 3.32 -19.17 0.12
C GLY A 7 4.18 -20.28 -0.48
N GLY A 8 3.69 -21.51 -0.38
CA GLY A 8 4.40 -22.73 -0.79
C GLY A 8 5.08 -23.42 0.39
N SER A 9 6.15 -24.17 0.09
CA SER A 9 6.96 -24.88 1.09
C SER A 9 8.43 -24.82 0.73
N ASP A 10 9.30 -24.72 1.73
CA ASP A 10 10.75 -24.83 1.58
C ASP A 10 11.27 -26.27 1.73
N GLY A 11 10.35 -27.25 1.86
CA GLY A 11 10.64 -28.65 2.11
C GLY A 11 10.62 -29.05 3.59
N ASN A 12 10.63 -28.09 4.52
CA ASN A 12 10.51 -28.34 5.95
C ASN A 12 9.24 -27.74 6.54
N THR A 13 8.85 -26.54 6.09
CA THR A 13 7.67 -25.83 6.58
C THR A 13 6.87 -25.25 5.42
N TYR A 14 5.61 -24.90 5.71
CA TYR A 14 4.82 -24.06 4.82
C TYR A 14 5.17 -22.59 5.03
N LEU A 15 5.05 -21.81 3.98
CA LEU A 15 5.48 -20.42 3.96
C LEU A 15 4.27 -19.47 3.94
N ALA A 16 4.37 -18.39 4.70
CA ALA A 16 3.51 -17.20 4.55
C ALA A 16 4.16 -16.13 3.66
N ALA A 17 5.42 -16.34 3.29
CA ALA A 17 6.22 -15.41 2.52
C ALA A 17 5.60 -15.12 1.15
N CYS A 18 5.72 -13.86 0.72
CA CYS A 18 5.29 -13.41 -0.60
C CYS A 18 6.43 -12.63 -1.25
N GLU A 19 6.68 -12.87 -2.53
CA GLU A 19 7.78 -12.26 -3.27
C GLU A 19 7.33 -11.79 -4.65
N ALA A 20 7.91 -10.69 -5.11
CA ALA A 20 7.68 -10.15 -6.44
C ALA A 20 8.98 -10.13 -7.25
N TYR A 21 8.95 -10.76 -8.43
CA TYR A 21 10.03 -10.69 -9.40
C TYR A 21 9.90 -9.44 -10.27
N ASN A 22 10.96 -8.65 -10.30
CA ASN A 22 11.13 -7.55 -11.22
C ASN A 22 11.90 -8.04 -12.47
N PRO A 23 11.26 -8.19 -13.64
CA PRO A 23 11.94 -8.70 -14.84
C PRO A 23 12.99 -7.73 -15.40
N THR A 24 12.86 -6.42 -15.12
CA THR A 24 13.82 -5.41 -15.55
C THR A 24 15.11 -5.51 -14.74
N ALA A 25 14.99 -5.58 -13.40
CA ALA A 25 16.14 -5.73 -12.51
C ALA A 25 16.66 -7.17 -12.41
N ARG A 26 15.87 -8.14 -12.89
CA ARG A 26 16.10 -9.59 -12.76
C ARG A 26 16.31 -10.03 -11.32
N GLN A 27 15.55 -9.44 -10.42
CA GLN A 27 15.68 -9.66 -8.99
C GLN A 27 14.32 -9.91 -8.35
N TRP A 28 14.34 -10.74 -7.32
CA TRP A 28 13.24 -10.92 -6.41
C TRP A 28 13.27 -9.83 -5.34
N CYS A 29 12.10 -9.37 -4.94
CA CYS A 29 11.93 -8.45 -3.82
C CYS A 29 10.84 -9.00 -2.92
N SER A 30 11.10 -9.03 -1.61
CA SER A 30 10.07 -9.35 -0.63
C SER A 30 8.95 -8.31 -0.68
N ILE A 31 7.72 -8.78 -0.63
CA ILE A 31 6.52 -7.96 -0.49
C ILE A 31 5.85 -8.32 0.86
N PRO A 32 4.79 -7.62 1.31
CA PRO A 32 4.10 -8.02 2.52
C PRO A 32 3.73 -9.50 2.50
N SER A 33 4.00 -10.21 3.59
CA SER A 33 3.64 -11.62 3.75
C SER A 33 2.17 -11.80 4.10
N MET A 34 1.67 -13.01 3.90
CA MET A 34 0.41 -13.47 4.48
C MET A 34 0.53 -13.57 6.01
N GLN A 35 -0.61 -13.53 6.70
CA GLN A 35 -0.71 -13.79 8.13
C GLN A 35 -0.55 -15.27 8.46
N ASN A 36 -1.07 -16.15 7.60
CA ASN A 36 -0.97 -17.58 7.77
C ASN A 36 -0.17 -18.17 6.61
N GLU A 37 0.63 -19.18 6.90
CA GLU A 37 1.26 -19.98 5.87
C GLU A 37 0.23 -20.74 5.03
N ARG A 38 0.50 -20.86 3.72
CA ARG A 38 -0.39 -21.51 2.77
C ARG A 38 0.41 -22.23 1.70
N SER A 39 0.10 -23.51 1.46
CA SER A 39 0.55 -24.25 0.28
C SER A 39 -0.64 -24.74 -0.55
N GLY A 40 -0.45 -24.94 -1.85
CA GLY A 40 -1.52 -25.39 -2.75
C GLY A 40 -2.70 -24.41 -2.87
N CYS A 41 -2.48 -23.12 -2.60
CA CYS A 41 -3.52 -22.09 -2.67
C CYS A 41 -3.73 -21.56 -4.09
N ALA A 42 -4.88 -20.92 -4.32
CA ALA A 42 -5.16 -20.16 -5.54
C ALA A 42 -4.91 -18.67 -5.30
N ALA A 43 -4.46 -17.93 -6.32
CA ALA A 43 -4.22 -16.49 -6.22
C ALA A 43 -4.81 -15.74 -7.43
N VAL A 44 -5.42 -14.57 -7.18
CA VAL A 44 -5.98 -13.69 -8.21
C VAL A 44 -5.78 -12.22 -7.85
N GLU A 45 -5.37 -11.40 -8.81
CA GLU A 45 -5.32 -9.95 -8.64
C GLU A 45 -6.63 -9.30 -9.11
N VAL A 46 -7.22 -8.45 -8.27
CA VAL A 46 -8.34 -7.59 -8.65
C VAL A 46 -8.09 -6.17 -8.12
N GLY A 47 -7.98 -5.20 -9.03
CA GLY A 47 -7.84 -3.79 -8.67
C GLY A 47 -6.62 -3.45 -7.82
N GLY A 48 -5.46 -4.07 -8.09
CA GLY A 48 -4.23 -3.86 -7.32
C GLY A 48 -4.17 -4.58 -5.98
N THR A 49 -5.20 -5.38 -5.65
CA THR A 49 -5.23 -6.25 -4.48
C THR A 49 -5.06 -7.69 -4.93
N LEU A 50 -4.10 -8.40 -4.33
CA LEU A 50 -3.93 -9.83 -4.50
C LEU A 50 -4.79 -10.57 -3.49
N TYR A 51 -5.61 -11.50 -3.96
CA TYR A 51 -6.42 -12.37 -3.14
C TYR A 51 -5.86 -13.78 -3.20
N VAL A 52 -5.52 -14.35 -2.05
CA VAL A 52 -5.02 -15.71 -1.90
C VAL A 52 -6.06 -16.54 -1.18
N ILE A 53 -6.53 -17.61 -1.81
CA ILE A 53 -7.74 -18.35 -1.41
C ILE A 53 -7.37 -19.80 -1.12
N GLY A 54 -7.77 -20.27 0.06
CA GLY A 54 -7.60 -21.64 0.50
C GLY A 54 -6.14 -22.05 0.67
N GLY A 55 -5.85 -23.29 0.27
CA GLY A 55 -4.57 -23.97 0.51
C GLY A 55 -4.62 -24.87 1.75
N HIS A 56 -3.45 -25.25 2.25
CA HIS A 56 -3.27 -26.04 3.46
C HIS A 56 -2.06 -25.52 4.26
N ASN A 57 -2.07 -25.76 5.57
CA ASN A 57 -0.94 -25.47 6.46
C ASN A 57 -0.75 -26.58 7.51
N ASP A 58 0.15 -26.37 8.47
CA ASP A 58 0.45 -27.38 9.51
C ASP A 58 -0.64 -27.46 10.58
N SER A 59 -1.46 -26.42 10.73
CA SER A 59 -2.51 -26.33 11.75
C SER A 59 -3.85 -26.86 11.26
N ASP A 60 -4.15 -26.67 9.97
CA ASP A 60 -5.39 -27.02 9.29
C ASP A 60 -5.04 -27.77 7.98
N ASP A 61 -5.51 -29.01 7.84
CA ASP A 61 -5.32 -29.82 6.63
C ASP A 61 -5.79 -29.08 5.35
N TYR A 62 -6.86 -28.27 5.45
CA TYR A 62 -7.34 -27.41 4.36
C TYR A 62 -7.94 -26.12 4.91
N LEU A 63 -7.54 -25.00 4.33
CA LEU A 63 -8.02 -23.67 4.70
C LEU A 63 -9.30 -23.33 3.92
N SER A 64 -10.35 -22.92 4.64
CA SER A 64 -11.55 -22.30 4.06
C SER A 64 -11.47 -20.77 4.02
N SER A 65 -10.34 -20.20 4.46
CA SER A 65 -10.11 -18.76 4.56
C SER A 65 -9.43 -18.20 3.30
N MET A 66 -9.51 -16.88 3.14
CA MET A 66 -8.75 -16.14 2.15
C MET A 66 -8.03 -14.96 2.79
N GLU A 67 -6.98 -14.49 2.13
CA GLU A 67 -6.23 -13.31 2.52
C GLU A 67 -6.13 -12.32 1.36
N SER A 68 -6.04 -11.04 1.69
CA SER A 68 -5.91 -9.96 0.71
C SER A 68 -4.66 -9.15 0.98
N LEU A 69 -3.80 -8.99 -0.03
CA LEU A 69 -2.57 -8.23 0.03
C LEU A 69 -2.66 -7.05 -0.93
N GLN A 70 -2.44 -5.84 -0.42
CA GLN A 70 -2.35 -4.64 -1.25
C GLN A 70 -0.98 -4.63 -1.96
N LEU A 71 -0.97 -4.78 -3.29
CA LEU A 71 0.26 -4.82 -4.10
C LEU A 71 0.72 -3.45 -4.54
N SER A 72 -0.23 -2.54 -4.75
CA SER A 72 0.05 -1.12 -4.74
C SER A 72 0.45 -0.75 -3.31
N THR A 73 1.53 0.00 -3.14
CA THR A 73 1.61 0.88 -1.98
C THR A 73 0.25 1.57 -1.91
N PRO A 74 -0.46 1.55 -0.76
CA PRO A 74 -1.63 2.39 -0.64
C PRO A 74 -1.15 3.75 -1.12
N SER A 75 -1.74 4.29 -2.20
CA SER A 75 -1.48 5.66 -2.63
C SER A 75 -1.44 6.44 -1.33
N PRO A 76 -0.29 7.01 -0.93
CA PRO A 76 -0.10 7.38 0.46
C PRO A 76 -1.34 8.15 0.84
N LYS A 77 -2.11 7.65 1.82
CA LYS A 77 -3.12 8.49 2.45
C LYS A 77 -2.26 9.59 2.99
N THR A 78 -2.17 10.67 2.23
CA THR A 78 -1.00 11.52 2.27
C THR A 78 -1.08 12.25 3.59
N SER A 79 -0.48 11.65 4.60
CA SER A 79 -0.02 12.36 5.78
C SER A 79 0.79 13.49 5.21
N ILE A 80 0.44 14.71 5.60
CA ILE A 80 1.03 15.95 5.09
C ILE A 80 2.57 15.83 5.00
N THR A 81 3.18 15.11 5.96
CA THR A 81 4.59 14.73 5.99
C THR A 81 5.11 14.06 4.70
N SER A 82 4.42 13.03 4.19
CA SER A 82 4.82 12.33 2.96
C SER A 82 4.69 13.17 1.68
N ARG A 83 3.80 14.16 1.66
CA ARG A 83 3.74 15.14 0.55
C ARG A 83 4.84 16.19 0.67
N LEU A 84 5.22 16.56 1.89
CA LEU A 84 6.32 17.49 2.13
C LEU A 84 7.64 16.88 1.64
N ASP A 85 7.92 15.63 2.01
CA ASP A 85 9.13 14.92 1.57
C ASP A 85 9.21 14.83 0.02
N ALA A 86 8.08 14.54 -0.64
CA ALA A 86 8.02 14.45 -2.11
C ALA A 86 8.12 15.82 -2.81
N LEU A 87 7.58 16.89 -2.22
CA LEU A 87 7.73 18.25 -2.74
C LEU A 87 9.15 18.79 -2.53
N GLU A 88 9.81 18.42 -1.43
CA GLU A 88 11.23 18.75 -1.17
C GLU A 88 12.14 18.12 -2.23
N GLU A 89 11.96 16.83 -2.52
CA GLU A 89 12.72 16.13 -3.55
C GLU A 89 12.48 16.73 -4.94
N ALA A 90 11.23 17.07 -5.27
CA ALA A 90 10.88 17.65 -6.57
C ALA A 90 11.34 19.11 -6.74
N ALA A 91 11.46 19.88 -5.65
CA ALA A 91 11.79 21.30 -5.68
C ALA A 91 13.27 21.62 -5.37
N GLY A 92 14.05 20.66 -4.87
CA GLY A 92 15.46 20.86 -4.53
C GLY A 92 15.71 21.93 -3.45
N LEU A 93 14.72 22.18 -2.58
CA LEU A 93 14.77 23.22 -1.55
C LEU A 93 15.28 22.66 -0.22
N GLU A 94 16.27 23.31 0.39
CA GLU A 94 16.78 22.95 1.71
C GLU A 94 15.73 23.22 2.82
N LYS A 95 15.61 22.29 3.77
CA LYS A 95 14.60 22.23 4.85
C LYS A 95 14.44 23.49 5.71
N ASP A 96 15.45 24.37 5.74
CA ASP A 96 15.46 25.57 6.57
C ASP A 96 15.17 26.88 5.82
N SER A 97 14.86 26.81 4.52
CA SER A 97 14.58 28.00 3.73
C SER A 97 13.30 28.71 4.19
N SER A 98 13.39 30.03 4.36
CA SER A 98 12.24 30.89 4.66
C SER A 98 11.16 30.82 3.59
N ALA A 99 11.52 30.47 2.35
CA ALA A 99 10.58 30.21 1.27
C ALA A 99 9.71 28.97 1.52
N PHE A 100 10.30 27.91 2.11
CA PHE A 100 9.60 26.69 2.48
C PHE A 100 8.62 26.93 3.63
N LYS A 101 9.08 27.59 4.70
CA LYS A 101 8.23 27.94 5.87
C LYS A 101 7.03 28.81 5.45
N LYS A 102 7.25 29.80 4.58
CA LYS A 102 6.20 30.69 4.08
C LYS A 102 5.18 29.99 3.16
N ARG A 103 5.59 28.97 2.40
CA ARG A 103 4.70 28.19 1.52
C ARG A 103 3.88 27.15 2.30
N ILE A 104 4.40 26.66 3.42
CA ILE A 104 3.64 25.81 4.37
C ILE A 104 2.60 26.63 5.12
N GLU A 105 2.93 27.83 5.58
CA GLU A 105 1.97 28.70 6.26
C GLU A 105 0.82 29.15 5.35
N SER A 106 1.02 29.18 4.02
CA SER A 106 -0.05 29.49 3.06
C SER A 106 -0.91 28.27 2.66
N LEU A 107 -0.57 27.06 3.12
CA LEU A 107 -1.35 25.83 2.87
C LEU A 107 -2.48 25.72 3.90
N GLU A 108 -3.54 26.52 3.75
CA GLU A 108 -4.75 26.34 4.55
C GLU A 108 -5.61 25.20 3.99
N MET A 109 -5.70 24.10 4.74
CA MET A 109 -6.68 23.04 4.50
C MET A 109 -8.09 23.55 4.75
N ARG A 110 -8.85 23.89 3.70
CA ARG A 110 -10.28 24.19 3.82
C ARG A 110 -11.11 22.91 3.82
N VAL A 111 -11.81 22.68 4.92
CA VAL A 111 -12.76 21.56 5.08
C VAL A 111 -14.11 21.98 4.48
N PHE A 112 -14.59 21.25 3.48
CA PHE A 112 -15.89 21.50 2.85
C PHE A 112 -16.93 20.49 3.34
N GLY A 113 -17.55 20.79 4.49
CA GLY A 113 -18.79 20.15 4.96
C GLY A 113 -18.73 18.66 5.32
N ASP A 114 -19.71 18.22 6.10
CA ASP A 114 -19.94 16.82 6.43
C ASP A 114 -20.98 16.24 5.46
N LEU A 115 -20.65 15.14 4.77
CA LEU A 115 -21.63 14.34 4.03
C LEU A 115 -22.27 13.34 4.99
N GLN A 116 -23.59 13.43 5.18
CA GLN A 116 -24.37 12.50 5.99
C GLN A 116 -25.11 11.52 5.08
N GLU A 117 -24.62 10.29 5.00
CA GLU A 117 -25.38 9.15 4.51
C GLU A 117 -25.12 7.95 5.44
N GLY A 118 -26.09 7.63 6.31
CA GLY A 118 -26.00 6.52 7.26
C GLY A 118 -24.92 6.65 8.35
N ALA A 119 -24.42 5.50 8.83
CA ALA A 119 -23.52 5.39 10.00
C ALA A 119 -22.04 5.75 9.72
N MET A 120 -21.70 6.23 8.52
CA MET A 120 -20.32 6.51 8.13
C MET A 120 -20.08 8.02 8.04
N ARG A 121 -19.14 8.55 8.83
CA ARG A 121 -18.69 9.95 8.74
C ARG A 121 -17.44 10.01 7.87
N ALA A 122 -17.53 10.63 6.69
CA ALA A 122 -16.37 10.93 5.85
C ALA A 122 -16.15 12.45 5.80
N ARG A 123 -14.91 12.88 6.08
CA ARG A 123 -14.47 14.27 5.89
C ARG A 123 -13.87 14.40 4.49
N VAL A 124 -14.49 15.22 3.64
CA VAL A 124 -13.94 15.53 2.31
C VAL A 124 -13.10 16.79 2.43
N ALA A 125 -11.82 16.69 2.04
CA ALA A 125 -10.94 17.84 1.89
C ALA A 125 -10.37 17.83 0.48
N LYS A 126 -10.41 18.99 -0.19
CA LYS A 126 -9.83 19.19 -1.52
C LYS A 126 -8.59 20.05 -1.34
N LEU A 127 -7.45 19.58 -1.86
CA LEU A 127 -6.25 20.41 -1.98
C LEU A 127 -6.36 21.16 -3.32
N GLU A 128 -6.50 22.48 -3.28
CA GLU A 128 -6.42 23.31 -4.48
C GLU A 128 -5.07 24.02 -4.52
N PHE A 129 -4.39 23.95 -5.67
CA PHE A 129 -3.19 24.71 -5.96
C PHE A 129 -3.61 25.95 -6.74
N GLU A 130 -3.46 27.14 -6.17
CA GLU A 130 -3.39 28.36 -6.99
C GLU A 130 -1.96 28.49 -7.51
N ILE A 131 -1.80 28.31 -8.83
CA ILE A 131 -0.61 28.75 -9.54
C ILE A 131 -0.83 30.25 -9.82
N LEU A 132 -0.14 31.11 -9.06
CA LEU A 132 0.04 32.51 -9.41
C LEU A 132 1.19 32.64 -10.42
#